data_AF-A0A359LY40-F1
#
_entry.id   AF-A0A359LY40-F1
#
_cell.length_a   1.000
_cell.length_b   1.000
_cell.length_c   1.000
_cell.angle_alpha   90.00
_cell.angle_beta   90.00
_cell.angle_gamma   90.00
#
_symmetry.space_group_name_H-M   'P 1'
#
loop_
_entity.id
_entity.type
_entity.pdbx_description
1 polymer ?
#
loop_
_entity_poly.entity_id
_entity_poly.type
_entity_poly.pdbx_seq_one_letter_code
_entity_poly.pdbx_strand_id
1 'polypeptide(L)'
;SVIVALVFLPVLFLEGLAGSFFRPLALSYVLAVLASLGVALTVTPAMALLLLPGSPLDRRESPLLRWLKTRYEGWVGWLLDRPRMVLGSTVAVLVLSAASLPFLGEDFLPHFREYDFLMHWVEKPGTSLDAMRRITIRASKELRAIPGVRNFGSH
;
A
#
# COMPACT_ATOMS: atom_id res chain seq x y z
N SER A 1 -7.50 0.02 -18.12
CA SER A 1 -7.43 1.21 -17.25
C SER A 1 -8.75 1.56 -16.57
N VAL A 2 -9.91 1.53 -17.26
CA VAL A 2 -11.21 1.89 -16.63
C VAL A 2 -11.57 0.98 -15.45
N ILE A 3 -11.36 -0.34 -15.56
CA ILE A 3 -11.58 -1.29 -14.45
C ILE A 3 -10.69 -0.95 -13.24
N VAL A 4 -9.43 -0.58 -13.50
CA VAL A 4 -8.48 -0.18 -12.45
C VAL A 4 -8.96 1.09 -11.75
N ALA A 5 -9.47 2.08 -12.48
CA ALA A 5 -10.04 3.29 -11.87
C ALA A 5 -11.30 3.00 -11.03
N LEU A 6 -12.18 2.08 -11.48
CA LEU A 6 -13.39 1.68 -10.76
C LEU A 6 -13.10 1.04 -9.38
N VAL A 7 -11.98 0.32 -9.24
CA VAL A 7 -11.57 -0.29 -7.96
C VAL A 7 -11.24 0.76 -6.90
N PHE A 8 -10.84 1.98 -7.29
CA PHE A 8 -10.56 3.08 -6.35
C PHE A 8 -11.79 3.93 -6.02
N LEU A 9 -12.90 3.76 -6.73
CA LEU A 9 -14.12 4.53 -6.49
C LEU A 9 -14.62 4.42 -5.03
N PRO A 10 -14.66 3.23 -4.38
CA PRO A 10 -15.06 3.11 -2.98
C PRO A 10 -14.15 3.89 -2.02
N VAL A 11 -12.87 4.04 -2.34
CA VAL A 11 -11.88 4.75 -1.51
C VAL A 11 -12.22 6.23 -1.37
N LEU A 12 -12.84 6.83 -2.39
CA LEU A 12 -13.27 8.23 -2.34
C LEU A 12 -14.41 8.46 -1.34
N PHE A 13 -15.18 7.42 -1.04
CA PHE A 13 -16.28 7.46 -0.07
C PHE A 13 -15.84 7.13 1.36
N LEU A 14 -14.58 6.78 1.60
CA LEU A 14 -14.08 6.56 2.96
C LEU A 14 -14.11 7.88 3.75
N GLU A 15 -14.74 7.86 4.92
CA GLU A 15 -14.78 8.98 5.87
C GLU A 15 -13.70 8.84 6.97
N GLY A 16 -13.50 9.90 7.75
CA GLY A 16 -12.53 9.92 8.84
C GLY A 16 -11.07 10.09 8.41
N LEU A 17 -10.15 9.81 9.34
CA LEU A 17 -8.70 9.96 9.15
C LEU A 17 -8.19 9.12 7.97
N ALA A 18 -8.63 7.86 7.86
CA ALA A 18 -8.29 6.99 6.75
C ALA A 18 -8.64 7.64 5.40
N GLY A 19 -9.86 8.20 5.27
CA GLY A 19 -10.29 8.91 4.07
C GLY A 19 -9.36 10.07 3.68
N SER A 20 -8.93 10.89 4.64
CA SER A 20 -8.04 12.02 4.36
C SER A 20 -6.65 11.62 3.82
N PHE A 21 -6.12 10.47 4.24
CA PHE A 21 -4.84 9.96 3.74
C PHE A 21 -4.99 9.24 2.40
N PHE A 22 -6.04 8.44 2.23
CA PHE A 22 -6.20 7.60 1.04
C PHE A 22 -6.79 8.35 -0.16
N ARG A 23 -7.61 9.40 0.02
CA ARG A 23 -8.21 10.16 -1.09
C ARG A 23 -7.18 10.81 -2.02
N PRO A 24 -6.14 11.54 -1.54
CA PRO A 24 -5.12 12.13 -2.41
C PRO A 24 -4.31 11.07 -3.17
N LEU A 25 -4.03 9.94 -2.52
CA LEU A 25 -3.31 8.81 -3.12
C LEU A 25 -4.14 8.16 -4.24
N ALA A 26 -5.42 7.91 -3.97
CA ALA A 26 -6.34 7.36 -4.96
C ALA A 26 -6.50 8.28 -6.18
N LEU A 27 -6.69 9.59 -5.96
CA LEU A 27 -6.78 10.58 -7.04
C LEU A 27 -5.51 10.61 -7.90
N SER A 28 -4.33 10.65 -7.26
CA SER A 28 -3.04 10.64 -7.96
C SER A 28 -2.89 9.39 -8.83
N TYR A 29 -3.27 8.22 -8.31
CA TYR A 29 -3.19 6.96 -9.02
C TYR A 29 -4.16 6.90 -10.21
N VAL A 30 -5.43 7.31 -10.03
CA VAL A 30 -6.42 7.34 -11.11
C VAL A 30 -5.97 8.28 -12.23
N LEU A 31 -5.51 9.49 -11.88
CA LEU A 31 -4.99 10.44 -12.86
C LEU A 31 -3.78 9.87 -13.62
N ALA A 32 -2.84 9.22 -12.92
CA ALA A 32 -1.68 8.61 -13.55
C ALA A 32 -2.05 7.48 -14.52
N VAL A 33 -3.01 6.62 -14.15
CA VAL A 33 -3.47 5.51 -15.01
C VAL A 33 -4.23 6.03 -16.23
N LEU A 34 -5.01 7.10 -16.09
CA LEU A 34 -5.69 7.75 -17.22
C LEU A 34 -4.70 8.43 -18.16
N ALA A 35 -3.72 9.16 -17.61
CA ALA A 35 -2.64 9.75 -18.40
C ALA A 35 -1.84 8.66 -19.13
N SER A 36 -1.50 7.56 -18.44
CA SER A 36 -0.81 6.41 -19.03
C SER A 36 -1.61 5.77 -20.17
N LEU A 37 -2.93 5.65 -20.05
CA LEU A 37 -3.78 5.19 -21.15
C LEU A 37 -3.70 6.13 -22.35
N GLY A 38 -3.78 7.45 -22.12
CA GLY A 38 -3.64 8.45 -23.17
C GLY A 38 -2.31 8.32 -23.90
N VAL A 39 -1.21 8.20 -23.15
CA VAL A 39 0.15 7.99 -23.68
C VAL A 39 0.24 6.67 -24.46
N ALA A 40 -0.31 5.58 -23.93
CA ALA A 40 -0.28 4.26 -24.56
C ALA A 40 -1.01 4.24 -25.92
N LEU A 41 -2.07 5.03 -26.08
CA LEU A 41 -2.84 5.10 -27.33
C LEU A 41 -2.29 6.11 -28.34
N THR A 42 -1.52 7.11 -27.89
CA THR A 42 -1.03 8.20 -28.77
C THR A 42 0.47 8.15 -28.97
N VAL A 43 1.23 8.27 -27.87
CA VAL A 43 2.68 8.36 -27.89
C VAL A 43 3.32 7.02 -28.22
N THR A 44 2.84 5.91 -27.63
CA THR A 44 3.42 4.58 -27.91
C THR A 44 3.36 4.18 -29.39
N PRO A 45 2.22 4.29 -30.11
CA PRO A 45 2.21 3.97 -31.54
C PRO A 45 3.00 4.98 -32.38
N ALA A 46 2.96 6.28 -32.05
CA ALA A 46 3.77 7.29 -32.75
C ALA A 46 5.28 7.00 -32.61
N MET A 47 5.73 6.68 -31.40
CA MET A 47 7.12 6.31 -31.13
C MET A 47 7.49 4.98 -31.79
N ALA A 48 6.58 4.01 -31.83
CA ALA A 48 6.83 2.76 -32.52
C ALA A 48 7.06 2.96 -34.03
N LEU A 49 6.28 3.85 -34.66
CA LEU A 49 6.47 4.21 -36.08
C LEU A 49 7.81 4.91 -36.33
N LEU A 50 8.25 5.76 -35.41
CA LEU A 50 9.51 6.51 -35.54
C LEU A 50 10.76 5.66 -35.25
N LEU A 51 10.69 4.76 -34.25
CA LEU A 51 11.85 4.02 -33.73
C LEU A 51 11.97 2.59 -34.28
N LEU A 52 10.90 1.99 -34.79
CA LEU A 52 10.93 0.63 -35.37
C LEU A 52 10.73 0.55 -36.91
N PRO A 53 11.04 1.58 -37.74
CA PRO A 53 10.93 1.41 -39.18
C PRO A 53 11.93 0.36 -39.68
N GLY A 54 11.43 -0.70 -40.32
CA GLY A 54 12.26 -1.77 -40.89
C GLY A 54 12.69 -2.88 -39.93
N SER A 55 12.10 -2.97 -38.73
CA SER A 55 12.35 -4.11 -37.84
C SER A 55 11.92 -5.43 -38.52
N PRO A 56 12.80 -6.44 -38.64
CA PRO A 56 12.44 -7.70 -39.29
C PRO A 56 11.30 -8.39 -38.54
N LEU A 57 10.22 -8.70 -39.25
CA LEU A 57 9.05 -9.44 -38.74
C LEU A 57 9.40 -10.87 -38.33
N ASP A 58 10.51 -11.41 -38.85
CA ASP A 58 11.12 -12.65 -38.41
C ASP A 58 11.79 -12.45 -37.05
N ARG A 59 10.95 -12.38 -36.02
CA ARG A 59 11.37 -12.61 -34.64
C ARG A 59 12.00 -14.01 -34.60
N ARG A 60 13.34 -14.08 -34.64
CA ARG A 60 14.05 -15.23 -34.03
C ARG A 60 13.53 -15.31 -32.60
N GLU A 61 12.61 -16.24 -32.35
CA GLU A 61 12.12 -16.52 -31.01
C GLU A 61 13.34 -16.73 -30.12
N SER A 62 13.48 -15.90 -29.09
CA SER A 62 14.54 -16.09 -28.11
C SER A 62 14.44 -17.53 -27.57
N PRO A 63 15.55 -18.27 -27.48
CA PRO A 63 15.52 -19.64 -26.97
C PRO A 63 14.91 -19.71 -25.56
N LEU A 64 15.04 -18.63 -24.78
CA LEU A 64 14.37 -18.47 -23.48
C LEU A 64 12.83 -18.44 -23.62
N LEU A 65 12.32 -17.68 -24.60
CA LEU A 65 10.89 -17.53 -24.84
C LEU A 65 10.28 -18.86 -25.28
N ARG A 66 11.00 -19.61 -26.12
CA ARG A 66 10.61 -20.97 -26.54
C ARG A 66 10.55 -21.93 -25.35
N TRP A 67 11.60 -21.97 -24.53
CA TRP A 67 11.63 -22.80 -23.32
C TRP A 67 10.47 -22.46 -22.37
N LEU A 68 10.22 -21.16 -22.15
CA LEU A 68 9.14 -20.71 -21.26
C LEU A 68 7.76 -21.09 -21.81
N LYS A 69 7.55 -20.95 -23.12
CA LYS A 69 6.31 -21.34 -23.80
C LYS A 69 6.05 -22.83 -23.70
N THR A 70 7.04 -23.67 -24.01
CA THR A 70 6.92 -25.13 -23.88
C THR A 70 6.64 -25.54 -22.44
N ARG A 71 7.29 -24.90 -21.47
CA ARG A 71 7.04 -25.21 -20.05
C ARG A 71 5.64 -24.78 -19.62
N TYR A 72 5.20 -23.59 -20.03
CA TYR A 72 3.86 -23.06 -19.77
C TYR A 72 2.78 -23.97 -20.37
N GLU A 73 2.91 -24.34 -21.65
CA GLU A 73 1.99 -25.27 -22.32
C GLU A 73 1.91 -26.61 -21.60
N GLY A 74 3.05 -27.15 -21.14
CA GLY A 74 3.07 -28.39 -20.35
C GLY A 74 2.37 -28.26 -19.00
N TRP A 75 2.55 -27.14 -18.28
CA TRP A 75 1.82 -26.89 -17.03
C TRP A 75 0.32 -26.73 -17.26
N VAL A 76 -0.07 -25.97 -18.29
CA VAL A 76 -1.47 -25.74 -18.62
C VAL A 76 -2.16 -27.04 -19.02
N GLY A 77 -1.53 -27.85 -19.87
CA GLY A 77 -2.07 -29.18 -20.23
C GLY A 77 -2.30 -30.05 -19.00
N TRP A 78 -1.30 -30.13 -18.11
CA TRP A 78 -1.41 -30.90 -16.87
C TRP A 78 -2.51 -30.39 -15.91
N LEU A 79 -2.70 -29.07 -15.84
CA LEU A 79 -3.78 -28.44 -15.06
C LEU A 79 -5.16 -28.75 -15.66
N LEU A 80 -5.27 -28.70 -16.99
CA LEU A 80 -6.51 -28.97 -17.72
C LEU A 80 -6.93 -30.44 -17.67
N ASP A 81 -5.96 -31.37 -17.64
CA ASP A 81 -6.22 -32.81 -17.52
C ASP A 81 -6.75 -33.21 -16.13
N ARG A 82 -6.55 -32.36 -15.11
CA ARG A 82 -6.90 -32.66 -13.70
C ARG A 82 -7.71 -31.53 -13.07
N PRO A 83 -8.87 -31.15 -13.63
CA PRO A 83 -9.63 -29.98 -13.18
C PRO A 83 -10.10 -30.10 -11.73
N ARG A 84 -10.40 -31.31 -11.25
CA ARG A 84 -10.78 -31.56 -9.85
C ARG A 84 -9.64 -31.25 -8.88
N MET A 85 -8.40 -31.53 -9.27
CA MET A 85 -7.22 -31.26 -8.44
C MET A 85 -6.93 -29.76 -8.40
N VAL A 86 -7.08 -29.07 -9.53
CA VAL A 86 -6.99 -27.60 -9.59
C VAL A 86 -8.04 -26.97 -8.69
N LEU A 87 -9.31 -27.36 -8.86
CA LEU A 87 -10.39 -26.85 -8.03
C LEU A 87 -10.15 -27.13 -6.54
N GLY A 88 -9.73 -28.34 -6.18
CA GLY A 88 -9.36 -28.69 -4.81
C GLY A 88 -8.24 -27.83 -4.26
N SER A 89 -7.20 -27.56 -5.05
CA SER A 89 -6.10 -26.68 -4.65
C SER A 89 -6.54 -25.22 -4.47
N THR A 90 -7.39 -24.69 -5.36
CA THR A 90 -7.94 -23.34 -5.24
C THR A 90 -8.79 -23.19 -3.99
N VAL A 91 -9.67 -24.16 -3.72
CA VAL A 91 -10.49 -24.17 -2.50
C VAL A 91 -9.61 -24.29 -1.26
N ALA A 92 -8.59 -25.16 -1.28
CA ALA A 92 -7.67 -25.29 -0.16
C ALA A 92 -6.93 -23.97 0.14
N VAL A 93 -6.40 -23.30 -0.88
CA VAL A 93 -5.73 -22.00 -0.74
C VAL A 93 -6.69 -20.94 -0.21
N LEU A 94 -7.94 -20.92 -0.68
CA LEU A 94 -8.96 -19.99 -0.22
C LEU A 94 -9.31 -20.23 1.26
N VAL A 95 -9.48 -21.49 1.68
CA VAL A 95 -9.72 -21.86 3.07
C VAL A 95 -8.52 -21.52 3.95
N LEU A 96 -7.29 -21.79 3.51
CA LEU A 96 -6.05 -21.41 4.22
C LEU A 96 -5.95 -19.89 4.40
N SER A 97 -6.30 -19.12 3.36
CA SER A 97 -6.31 -17.66 3.41
C SER A 97 -7.36 -17.15 4.39
N ALA A 98 -8.58 -17.70 4.35
CA ALA A 98 -9.65 -17.34 5.28
C ALA A 98 -9.32 -17.75 6.73
N ALA A 99 -8.71 -18.91 6.93
CA ALA A 99 -8.25 -19.39 8.23
C ALA A 99 -7.09 -18.52 8.78
N SER A 100 -6.39 -17.78 7.93
CA SER A 100 -5.33 -16.86 8.34
C SER A 100 -5.86 -15.53 8.88
N LEU A 101 -7.11 -15.15 8.57
CA LEU A 101 -7.73 -13.90 9.02
C LEU A 101 -7.67 -13.64 10.54
N PRO A 102 -7.98 -14.60 11.44
CA PRO A 102 -7.88 -14.37 12.88
C PRO A 102 -6.44 -14.14 13.38
N PHE A 103 -5.43 -14.44 12.56
CA PHE A 103 -4.03 -14.17 12.89
C PHE A 103 -3.55 -12.79 12.42
N LEU A 104 -4.37 -12.06 11.65
CA LEU A 104 -4.06 -10.67 11.28
C LEU A 104 -4.43 -9.75 12.45
N GLY A 105 -3.44 -9.01 12.96
CA GLY A 105 -3.68 -7.94 13.92
C GLY A 105 -4.42 -6.77 13.27
N GLU A 106 -5.37 -6.17 13.99
CA GLU A 106 -6.09 -4.97 13.56
C GLU A 106 -5.35 -3.71 14.02
N ASP A 107 -4.35 -3.27 13.25
CA ASP A 107 -3.77 -1.95 13.43
C ASP A 107 -4.48 -0.96 12.49
N PHE A 108 -5.44 -0.19 13.02
CA PHE A 108 -6.25 0.76 12.24
C PHE A 108 -5.41 1.84 11.54
N LEU A 109 -4.26 2.20 12.12
CA LEU A 109 -3.27 3.10 11.52
C LEU A 109 -1.86 2.56 11.80
N PRO A 110 -0.95 2.58 10.81
CA PRO A 110 0.44 2.26 11.07
C PRO A 110 0.99 3.24 12.11
N HIS A 111 1.80 2.75 13.05
CA HIS A 111 2.49 3.62 13.99
C HIS A 111 3.32 4.64 13.22
N PHE A 112 2.84 5.88 13.18
CA PHE A 112 3.58 6.98 12.58
C PHE A 112 4.87 7.14 13.37
N ARG A 113 6.01 7.13 12.68
CA ARG A 113 7.31 7.36 13.30
C ARG A 113 7.49 8.85 13.56
N GLU A 114 6.69 9.35 14.49
CA GLU A 114 6.82 10.70 15.01
C GLU A 114 8.02 10.72 15.97
N TYR A 115 8.84 11.76 15.84
CA TYR A 115 9.96 12.01 16.77
C TYR A 115 9.49 12.66 18.07
N ASP A 116 8.22 13.08 18.09
CA ASP A 116 7.58 13.72 19.23
C ASP A 116 6.74 12.71 19.99
N PHE A 117 6.79 12.80 21.32
CA PHE A 117 6.00 11.97 22.22
C PHE A 117 5.04 12.85 23.00
N LEU A 118 3.74 12.60 22.87
CA LEU A 118 2.69 13.30 23.59
C LEU A 118 2.36 12.56 24.89
N MET A 119 2.57 13.23 26.02
CA MET A 119 2.27 12.69 27.35
C MET A 119 1.14 13.48 27.99
N HIS A 120 0.01 12.81 28.24
CA HIS A 120 -1.11 13.40 28.96
C HIS A 120 -0.96 13.17 30.46
N TRP A 121 -0.68 14.25 31.20
CA TRP A 121 -0.58 14.21 32.65
C TRP A 121 -1.93 14.57 33.29
N VAL A 122 -2.55 13.60 33.97
CA VAL A 122 -3.82 13.81 34.68
C VAL A 122 -3.58 13.83 36.18
N GLU A 123 -3.79 14.99 36.80
CA GLU A 123 -3.70 15.17 38.26
C GLU A 123 -5.04 14.97 38.96
N LYS A 124 -4.99 14.91 40.30
CA LYS A 124 -6.19 14.82 41.13
C LYS A 124 -7.12 16.02 40.88
N PRO A 125 -8.44 15.80 40.79
CA PRO A 125 -9.40 16.90 40.67
C PRO A 125 -9.23 17.90 41.82
N GLY A 126 -9.10 19.19 41.50
CA GLY A 126 -8.93 20.26 42.49
C GLY A 126 -7.48 20.72 42.75
N THR A 127 -6.48 20.19 42.04
CA THR A 127 -5.12 20.77 42.05
C THR A 127 -5.15 22.23 41.58
N SER A 128 -4.48 23.13 42.32
CA SER A 128 -4.32 24.53 41.90
C SER A 128 -3.39 24.68 40.69
N LEU A 129 -3.62 25.71 39.87
CA LEU A 129 -2.80 25.98 38.68
C LEU A 129 -1.30 26.11 39.03
N ASP A 130 -0.97 26.70 40.17
CA ASP A 130 0.41 26.84 40.63
C ASP A 130 1.04 25.50 41.03
N ALA A 131 0.27 24.58 41.60
CA ALA A 131 0.75 23.24 41.91
C ALA A 131 1.02 22.45 40.62
N MET A 132 0.10 22.50 39.65
CA MET A 132 0.27 21.88 38.32
C MET A 132 1.52 22.45 37.63
N ARG A 133 1.71 23.78 37.63
CA ARG A 133 2.89 24.44 37.04
C ARG A 133 4.20 23.93 37.65
N ARG A 134 4.25 23.79 38.97
CA ARG A 134 5.46 23.27 39.66
C ARG A 134 5.77 21.84 39.24
N ILE A 135 4.76 21.00 39.10
CA ILE A 135 4.91 19.59 38.73
C ILE A 135 5.36 19.48 37.26
N THR A 136 4.73 20.22 36.34
CA THR A 136 5.11 20.25 34.92
C THR A 136 6.54 20.75 34.71
N ILE A 137 6.99 21.79 35.44
CA ILE A 137 8.37 22.28 35.34
C ILE A 137 9.38 21.21 35.81
N ARG A 138 9.06 20.47 36.87
CA ARG A 138 9.93 19.40 37.36
C ARG A 138 10.00 18.25 36.36
N ALA A 139 8.86 17.79 35.86
CA ALA A 139 8.79 16.76 34.82
C ALA A 139 9.55 17.17 33.54
N SER A 140 9.43 18.43 33.12
CA SER A 140 10.16 18.96 31.96
C SER A 140 11.69 18.83 32.11
N LYS A 141 12.23 19.14 33.29
CA LYS A 141 13.67 19.05 33.56
C LYS A 141 14.15 17.61 33.54
N GLU A 142 13.39 16.70 34.16
CA GLU A 142 13.73 15.27 34.22
C GLU A 142 13.66 14.62 32.83
N LEU A 143 12.63 14.92 32.04
CA LEU A 143 12.49 14.38 30.68
C LEU A 143 13.58 14.88 29.73
N ARG A 144 13.97 16.16 29.81
CA ARG A 144 15.09 16.72 29.01
C ARG A 144 16.46 16.19 29.42
N ALA A 145 16.59 15.60 30.61
CA ALA A 145 17.83 14.95 31.04
C ALA A 145 18.04 13.59 30.36
N ILE A 146 16.99 13.01 29.76
CA ILE A 146 17.08 11.74 29.03
C ILE A 146 17.77 11.99 27.67
N PRO A 147 18.83 11.23 27.33
CA PRO A 147 19.49 11.33 26.04
C PRO A 147 18.51 11.09 24.89
N GLY A 148 18.36 12.07 23.99
CA GLY A 148 17.45 12.01 22.84
C GLY A 148 16.30 13.01 22.89
N VAL A 149 15.97 13.55 24.07
CA VAL A 149 14.89 14.56 24.22
C VAL A 149 15.46 15.96 24.01
N ARG A 150 15.17 16.57 22.86
CA ARG A 150 15.67 17.92 22.51
C ARG A 150 14.78 19.04 23.05
N ASN A 151 13.46 18.86 22.92
CA ASN A 151 12.47 19.90 23.23
C ASN A 151 11.35 19.32 24.11
N PHE A 152 10.76 20.17 24.95
CA PHE A 152 9.58 19.85 25.75
C PHE A 152 8.65 21.07 25.72
N GLY A 153 7.39 20.87 25.36
CA GLY A 153 6.32 21.86 25.43
C GLY A 153 5.16 21.32 26.28
N SER A 154 4.55 22.18 27.08
CA SER A 154 3.36 21.87 27.87
C SER A 154 2.31 22.96 27.63
N HIS A 155 1.08 22.55 27.33
CA HIS A 155 -0.08 23.41 27.17
C HIS A 155 -1.13 23.07 28.23
#